data_AF-A0AA43F6P3-F1
#
_entry.id   AF-A0AA43F6P3-F1
#
_cell.length_a   1.000
_cell.length_b   1.000
_cell.length_c   1.000
_cell.angle_alpha   90.00
_cell.angle_beta   90.00
_cell.angle_gamma   90.00
#
_symmetry.space_group_name_H-M   'P 1'
#
loop_
_entity.id
_entity.type
_entity.pdbx_description
1 polymer ?
#
loop_
_entity_poly.entity_id
_entity_poly.type
_entity_poly.pdbx_seq_one_letter_code
_entity_poly.pdbx_strand_id
1 'polypeptide(L)' 'MNGTSEPATGTIRTAKELEELERNNILRALDAAKWKVSGEHGAAKLLGLNASTLSSRMKALKIHKPPAR' A
#
# COMPACT_ATOMS: atom_id res chain seq x y z
N MET A 1 12.71 3.96 31.95
CA MET A 1 12.04 3.06 30.98
C MET A 1 12.67 3.36 29.63
N ASN A 2 13.69 2.58 29.25
CA ASN A 2 14.50 2.82 28.06
C ASN A 2 13.80 2.26 26.83
N GLY A 3 13.13 3.11 26.06
CA GLY A 3 12.77 2.85 24.68
C GLY A 3 13.83 3.47 23.77
N THR A 4 14.98 2.81 23.65
CA THR A 4 16.02 3.21 22.70
C THR A 4 15.47 2.98 21.29
N SER A 5 14.92 4.04 20.68
CA SER A 5 14.69 4.08 19.24
C SER A 5 16.04 4.18 18.57
N GLU A 6 16.75 3.06 18.44
CA GLU A 6 17.92 2.98 17.58
C GLU A 6 17.50 3.46 16.17
N PRO A 7 18.19 4.44 15.57
CA PRO A 7 17.97 4.73 14.17
C PRO A 7 18.39 3.47 13.42
N ALA A 8 17.42 2.72 12.89
CA ALA A 8 17.66 1.55 12.08
C ALA A 8 18.64 1.95 10.97
N THR A 9 19.92 1.57 11.13
CA THR A 9 20.94 1.68 10.10
C THR A 9 20.36 1.09 8.84
N GLY A 10 20.07 1.97 7.87
CA GLY A 10 19.20 1.67 6.73
C GLY A 10 19.68 0.44 5.98
N THR A 11 19.04 -0.70 6.21
CA THR A 11 19.20 -1.86 5.35
C THR A 11 18.85 -1.41 3.95
N ILE A 12 19.82 -1.43 3.04
CA ILE A 12 19.58 -1.17 1.62
C ILE A 12 18.59 -2.25 1.17
N ARG A 13 17.35 -1.83 0.92
CA ARG A 13 16.29 -2.72 0.47
C ARG A 13 16.47 -2.99 -1.01
N THR A 14 16.34 -4.24 -1.39
CA THR A 14 16.27 -4.62 -2.80
C THR A 14 15.02 -4.03 -3.44
N ALA A 15 15.02 -3.88 -4.77
CA ALA A 15 13.84 -3.44 -5.50
C ALA A 15 12.61 -4.32 -5.20
N LYS A 16 12.84 -5.62 -4.97
CA LYS A 16 11.79 -6.58 -4.60
C LYS A 16 11.18 -6.29 -3.22
N GLU A 17 12.00 -5.97 -2.22
CA GLU A 17 11.49 -5.60 -0.90
C GLU A 17 10.66 -4.32 -0.94
N LEU A 18 11.08 -3.32 -1.72
CA LEU A 18 10.30 -2.10 -1.91
C LEU A 18 8.96 -2.39 -2.59
N GLU A 19 8.95 -3.28 -3.58
CA GLU A 19 7.72 -3.75 -4.23
C GLU A 19 6.78 -4.45 -3.25
N GLU A 20 7.31 -5.32 -2.38
CA GLU A 20 6.52 -6.03 -1.37
C GLU A 20 5.95 -5.08 -0.31
N LEU A 21 6.74 -4.11 0.15
CA LEU A 21 6.29 -3.07 1.07
C LEU A 21 5.20 -2.21 0.44
N GLU A 22 5.38 -1.80 -0.81
CA GLU A 22 4.40 -1.03 -1.57
C GLU A 22 3.10 -1.82 -1.74
N ARG A 23 3.19 -3.09 -2.14
CA ARG A 23 2.06 -4.00 -2.28
C ARG A 23 1.31 -4.15 -0.96
N ASN A 24 2.02 -4.37 0.15
CA ASN A 24 1.41 -4.49 1.47
C ASN A 24 0.71 -3.19 1.89
N ASN A 25 1.34 -2.04 1.64
CA ASN A 25 0.76 -0.74 1.94
C ASN A 25 -0.53 -0.48 1.14
N ILE A 26 -0.52 -0.81 -0.15
CA ILE A 26 -1.71 -0.71 -1.01
C ILE A 26 -2.83 -1.63 -0.51
N LEU A 27 -2.52 -2.87 -0.13
CA LEU A 27 -3.51 -3.80 0.42
C LEU A 27 -4.14 -3.26 1.71
N ARG A 28 -3.35 -2.69 2.62
CA ARG A 28 -3.86 -2.07 3.86
C ARG A 28 -4.77 -0.87 3.57
N ALA A 29 -4.40 -0.04 2.60
CA ALA A 29 -5.23 1.09 2.18
C ALA A 29 -6.54 0.62 1.51
N LEU A 30 -6.48 -0.43 0.69
CA LEU A 30 -7.66 -1.05 0.07
C LEU A 30 -8.59 -1.63 1.14
N ASP A 31 -8.06 -2.36 2.11
CA ASP A 31 -8.84 -2.93 3.21
C ASP A 31 -9.54 -1.83 4.03
N ALA A 32 -8.79 -0.81 4.46
CA ALA A 32 -9.33 0.35 5.17
C ALA A 32 -10.42 1.09 4.37
N ALA A 33 -10.27 1.14 3.04
CA ALA A 33 -11.24 1.72 2.12
C ALA A 33 -12.36 0.75 1.70
N LYS A 34 -12.50 -0.43 2.31
CA LYS A 34 -13.48 -1.47 1.92
C LYS A 34 -13.39 -1.85 0.43
N TRP A 35 -12.16 -1.98 -0.06
CA TRP A 35 -11.83 -2.24 -1.47
C TRP A 35 -12.33 -1.17 -2.45
N LYS A 36 -12.50 0.07 -1.98
CA LYS A 36 -12.87 1.21 -2.81
C LYS A 36 -11.61 1.91 -3.31
N VAL A 37 -11.38 1.91 -4.62
CA VAL A 37 -10.20 2.56 -5.24
C VAL A 37 -10.36 4.09 -5.25
N SER A 38 -11.56 4.58 -5.54
CA SER A 38 -11.85 5.99 -5.85
C SER A 38 -12.83 6.63 -4.86
N GLY A 39 -12.79 7.96 -4.75
CA GLY A 39 -13.73 8.76 -3.95
C GLY A 39 -13.11 9.30 -2.66
N GLU A 40 -13.91 10.01 -1.87
CA GLU A 40 -13.45 10.70 -0.66
C GLU A 40 -12.80 9.77 0.38
N HIS A 41 -13.32 8.54 0.47
CA HIS A 41 -12.84 7.49 1.37
C HIS A 41 -12.16 6.35 0.61
N GLY A 42 -11.67 6.59 -0.61
CA GLY A 42 -11.00 5.60 -1.43
C GLY A 42 -9.55 5.38 -1.02
N ALA A 43 -9.02 4.18 -1.29
CA ALA A 43 -7.64 3.80 -1.03
C ALA A 43 -6.64 4.74 -1.71
N ALA A 44 -6.98 5.28 -2.88
CA ALA A 44 -6.12 6.24 -3.58
C ALA A 44 -5.95 7.51 -2.73
N LYS A 45 -7.03 8.01 -2.12
CA LYS A 45 -6.98 9.20 -1.25
C LYS A 45 -6.22 8.94 0.04
N LEU A 46 -6.37 7.74 0.63
CA LEU A 46 -5.58 7.33 1.80
C LEU A 46 -4.08 7.27 1.50
N LEU A 47 -3.72 6.87 0.28
CA LEU A 47 -2.33 6.80 -0.19
C LEU A 47 -1.80 8.15 -0.75
N GLY A 48 -2.65 9.19 -0.84
CA GLY A 48 -2.28 10.46 -1.48
C GLY A 48 -2.03 10.35 -2.99
N LEU A 49 -2.57 9.31 -3.64
CA LEU A 49 -2.45 9.05 -5.06
C LEU A 49 -3.76 9.37 -5.78
N ASN A 50 -3.69 9.63 -7.08
CA ASN A 50 -4.90 9.64 -7.89
C ASN A 50 -5.40 8.19 -8.13
N ALA A 51 -6.69 8.04 -8.40
CA ALA A 51 -7.31 6.72 -8.58
C ALA A 51 -6.73 5.95 -9.78
N SER A 52 -6.35 6.65 -10.87
CA SER A 52 -5.77 6.06 -12.08
C SER A 52 -4.35 5.51 -11.87
N THR A 53 -3.57 6.13 -10.99
CA THR A 53 -2.24 5.70 -10.59
C THR A 53 -2.35 4.50 -9.68
N LEU A 54 -3.28 4.53 -8.71
CA LEU A 54 -3.50 3.36 -7.86
C LEU A 54 -3.97 2.15 -8.68
N SER A 55 -4.90 2.33 -9.62
CA SER A 55 -5.38 1.23 -10.46
C SER A 55 -4.26 0.65 -11.35
N SER A 56 -3.41 1.50 -11.92
CA SER A 56 -2.23 1.06 -12.68
C SER A 56 -1.24 0.28 -11.80
N ARG A 57 -0.96 0.77 -10.59
CA ARG A 57 -0.10 0.07 -9.61
C ARG A 57 -0.69 -1.26 -9.14
N MET A 58 -1.99 -1.32 -8.89
CA MET A 58 -2.68 -2.57 -8.58
C MET A 58 -2.52 -3.60 -9.70
N LYS A 59 -2.62 -3.17 -10.97
CA LYS A 59 -2.42 -4.04 -12.13
C LYS A 59 -0.96 -4.52 -12.24
N ALA A 60 0.01 -3.63 -12.02
CA ALA A 60 1.43 -3.96 -12.03
C ALA A 60 1.80 -4.96 -10.91
N LEU A 61 1.29 -4.75 -9.71
CA LEU A 61 1.53 -5.56 -8.51
C LEU A 61 0.61 -6.79 -8.42
N LYS A 62 -0.21 -7.04 -9.46
CA LYS A 62 -1.21 -8.12 -9.53
C LYS A 62 -2.10 -8.20 -8.28
N ILE A 63 -2.51 -7.04 -7.76
CA ILE A 63 -3.41 -6.90 -6.62
C ILE A 63 -4.84 -6.95 -7.13
N HIS A 64 -5.54 -8.04 -6.84
CA HIS A 64 -6.91 -8.26 -7.27
C HIS A 64 -7.85 -8.20 -6.07
N LYS A 65 -9.04 -7.62 -6.28
CA LYS A 65 -10.09 -7.64 -5.27
C LYS A 65 -10.51 -9.08 -4.99
N PRO A 66 -10.49 -9.56 -3.73
CA PRO A 66 -10.98 -10.88 -3.40
C PRO A 66 -12.46 -10.97 -3.79
N PRO A 67 -12.92 -12.13 -4.28
CA PRO A 67 -14.33 -12.33 -4.55
C PRO A 67 -15.11 -12.04 -3.25
N ALA A 68 -16.11 -11.16 -3.34
CA ALA A 68 -17.03 -10.95 -2.24
C ALA A 68 -17.73 -12.30 -1.97
N ARG A 69 -17.47 -12.88 -0.80
CA ARG A 69 -18.11 -14.11 -0.34
C ARG A 69 -19.46 -13.80 0.30
#